data_AF-A0ABD6EBF7-F1
#
_entry.id   AF-A0ABD6EBF7-F1
#
_cell.length_a   1.000
_cell.length_b   1.000
_cell.length_c   1.000
_cell.angle_alpha   90.00
_cell.angle_beta   90.00
_cell.angle_gamma   90.00
#
_symmetry.space_group_name_H-M   'P 1'
#
loop_
_entity.id
_entity.type
_entity.pdbx_description
1 polymer ?
#
loop_
_entity_poly.entity_id
_entity_poly.type
_entity_poly.pdbx_seq_one_letter_code
_entity_poly.pdbx_strand_id
1 'polypeptide(L)'
;MLWTLLALVFVVAILFQLLRKVVQPKIVEYDFLDSNVSSSGHHFVTIATDVHGQYCSLCENGVQTGMQCEYCGVLVDTVLCLRLLAGTMSCKTIPHLTDNDITHHWIRGNLPSSSVCFSCDEMCGDGVGLIDYRCSLCQITVHADCKFSIGERCNLGANRDFIIPPDCINWHKGGYRRKRQLIIDAISMPKKESFSSWTPLFVIVNPKSGGAEGAAVLKTFRYFLHPVQVINIEQVSVGSALRWTDTHPEIDYLVLVAGGDGTVSLILNSLEVLRKRPPVAVLPLGTGNDLSRVLGWGSGHSGEIDFGQVCSSLRESKIVKLDRWTVEITHRRRFGVRPKNKHLRMINYISIGVDACVTYGTLLIVL
;
A
#
# COMPACT_ATOMS: atom_id res chain seq x y z
N MET A 1 -27.00 -25.06 50.58
CA MET A 1 -27.63 -24.23 49.54
C MET A 1 -26.80 -23.02 49.12
N LEU A 2 -26.17 -22.27 50.03
CA LEU A 2 -25.39 -21.09 49.65
C LEU A 2 -24.12 -21.43 48.82
N TRP A 3 -23.39 -22.47 49.24
CA TRP A 3 -22.17 -22.93 48.56
C TRP A 3 -22.42 -23.44 47.13
N THR A 4 -23.54 -24.14 46.92
CA THR A 4 -23.95 -24.62 45.60
C THR A 4 -24.32 -23.46 44.68
N LEU A 5 -24.92 -22.39 45.21
CA LEU A 5 -25.26 -21.20 44.45
C LEU A 5 -24.00 -20.40 44.04
N LEU A 6 -23.03 -20.26 44.97
CA LEU A 6 -21.76 -19.60 44.71
C LEU A 6 -20.91 -20.34 43.67
N ALA A 7 -20.87 -21.67 43.74
CA ALA A 7 -20.19 -22.50 42.75
C ALA A 7 -20.80 -22.33 41.35
N LEU A 8 -22.14 -22.28 41.25
CA LEU A 8 -22.83 -22.10 39.98
C LEU A 8 -22.55 -20.72 39.36
N VAL A 9 -22.58 -19.65 40.16
CA VAL A 9 -22.25 -18.29 39.71
C VAL A 9 -20.80 -18.20 39.22
N PHE A 10 -19.86 -18.87 39.91
CA PHE A 10 -18.46 -18.89 39.51
C PHE A 10 -18.26 -19.62 38.17
N VAL A 11 -18.92 -20.77 37.98
CA VAL A 11 -18.87 -21.52 36.71
C VAL A 11 -19.49 -20.73 35.56
N VAL A 12 -20.64 -20.08 35.79
CA VAL A 12 -21.28 -19.21 34.77
C VAL A 12 -20.39 -18.01 34.45
N ALA A 13 -19.73 -17.40 35.43
CA ALA A 13 -18.79 -16.31 35.19
C ALA A 13 -17.56 -16.76 34.38
N ILE A 14 -17.01 -17.95 34.65
CA ILE A 14 -15.92 -18.52 33.86
C ILE A 14 -16.38 -18.85 32.44
N LEU A 15 -17.53 -19.49 32.28
CA LEU A 15 -18.10 -19.79 30.95
C LEU A 15 -18.37 -18.51 30.18
N PHE A 16 -18.90 -17.47 30.82
CA PHE A 16 -19.09 -16.15 30.22
C PHE A 16 -17.75 -15.50 29.84
N GLN A 17 -16.71 -15.60 30.69
CA GLN A 17 -15.35 -15.12 30.37
C GLN A 17 -14.72 -15.87 29.19
N LEU A 18 -14.91 -17.18 29.12
CA LEU A 18 -14.42 -18.02 28.02
C LEU A 18 -15.19 -17.75 26.72
N LEU A 19 -16.52 -17.69 26.77
CA LEU A 19 -17.35 -17.25 25.66
C LEU A 19 -16.98 -15.85 25.21
N ARG A 20 -16.72 -14.92 26.13
CA ARG A 20 -16.26 -13.56 25.79
C ARG A 20 -14.89 -13.59 25.12
N LYS A 21 -13.95 -14.48 25.49
CA LYS A 21 -12.67 -14.68 24.77
C LYS A 21 -12.81 -15.33 23.41
N VAL A 22 -13.81 -16.20 23.21
CA VAL A 22 -14.06 -16.91 21.94
C VAL A 22 -14.88 -16.05 20.96
N VAL A 23 -15.81 -15.25 21.48
CA VAL A 23 -16.72 -14.37 20.72
C VAL A 23 -16.15 -12.97 20.56
N GLN A 24 -15.19 -12.55 21.39
CA GLN A 24 -14.37 -11.38 21.05
C GLN A 24 -13.74 -11.65 19.69
N PRO A 25 -14.00 -10.81 18.67
CA PRO A 25 -13.20 -10.88 17.47
C PRO A 25 -11.76 -10.79 17.93
N LYS A 26 -10.91 -11.73 17.51
CA LYS A 26 -9.46 -11.61 17.71
C LYS A 26 -9.12 -10.22 17.19
N ILE A 27 -8.85 -9.28 18.07
CA ILE A 27 -8.37 -7.95 17.71
C ILE A 27 -7.04 -8.24 17.02
N VAL A 28 -7.05 -8.15 15.70
CA VAL A 28 -5.85 -8.37 14.90
C VAL A 28 -5.08 -7.06 14.98
N GLU A 29 -3.95 -7.09 15.68
CA GLU A 29 -3.02 -5.98 15.66
C GLU A 29 -2.35 -5.93 14.26
N TYR A 30 -2.81 -5.02 13.42
CA TYR A 30 -2.14 -4.62 12.18
C TYR A 30 -1.11 -3.52 12.50
N ASP A 31 0.15 -3.91 12.70
CA ASP A 31 1.27 -2.97 12.67
C ASP A 31 1.55 -2.59 11.20
N PHE A 32 0.76 -1.66 10.66
CA PHE A 32 0.87 -1.19 9.27
C PHE A 32 1.49 0.19 9.12
N LEU A 33 1.81 0.85 10.22
CA LEU A 33 2.45 2.15 10.15
C LEU A 33 3.95 1.94 9.97
N ASP A 34 4.49 2.49 8.89
CA ASP A 34 5.89 2.88 8.88
C ASP A 34 6.20 3.49 10.27
N SER A 35 7.29 3.08 10.92
CA SER A 35 7.55 3.41 12.33
C SER A 35 7.61 4.92 12.64
N ASN A 36 7.53 5.76 11.61
CA ASN A 36 7.70 7.21 11.60
C ASN A 36 6.41 7.99 11.24
N VAL A 37 5.22 7.36 11.25
CA VAL A 37 3.97 8.12 11.01
C VAL A 37 3.62 8.99 12.22
N SER A 38 3.37 10.27 11.99
CA SER A 38 2.98 11.24 13.01
C SER A 38 1.55 11.02 13.50
N SER A 39 1.19 11.63 14.64
CA SER A 39 -0.21 11.66 15.12
C SER A 39 -1.17 12.36 14.17
N SER A 40 -0.65 13.23 13.31
CA SER A 40 -1.39 13.92 12.24
C SER A 40 -1.48 13.08 10.95
N GLY A 41 -0.98 11.83 10.97
CA GLY A 41 -1.11 10.86 9.88
C GLY A 41 -0.08 11.00 8.76
N HIS A 42 0.94 11.85 8.93
CA HIS A 42 1.98 12.08 7.92
C HIS A 42 3.13 11.10 8.08
N HIS A 43 3.71 10.65 6.96
CA HIS A 43 4.95 9.87 6.94
C HIS A 43 6.03 10.68 6.23
N PHE A 44 6.93 11.29 7.01
CA PHE A 44 7.99 12.14 6.49
C PHE A 44 9.26 11.33 6.20
N VAL A 45 9.83 11.55 5.02
CA VAL A 45 11.14 11.05 4.62
C VAL A 45 12.03 12.21 4.22
N THR A 46 13.33 12.09 4.52
CA THR A 46 14.33 13.06 4.06
C THR A 46 14.47 12.98 2.55
N ILE A 47 14.55 14.12 1.89
CA ILE A 47 14.76 14.19 0.45
C ILE A 47 16.25 14.00 0.19
N ALA A 48 16.59 13.00 -0.61
CA ALA A 48 17.98 12.62 -0.90
C ALA A 48 18.64 13.48 -1.99
N THR A 49 17.87 14.26 -2.73
CA THR A 49 18.33 15.10 -3.85
C THR A 49 17.91 16.54 -3.65
N ASP A 50 18.76 17.49 -4.09
CA ASP A 50 18.46 18.91 -3.99
C ASP A 50 17.22 19.27 -4.82
N VAL A 51 16.17 19.71 -4.14
CA VAL A 51 14.90 20.13 -4.75
C VAL A 51 14.92 21.62 -5.02
N HIS A 52 15.62 22.01 -6.09
CA HIS A 52 15.64 23.39 -6.54
C HIS A 52 14.24 23.84 -6.98
N GLY A 53 13.85 25.06 -6.58
CA GLY A 53 12.56 25.66 -6.96
C GLY A 53 11.35 25.17 -6.14
N GLN A 54 11.57 24.41 -5.07
CA GLN A 54 10.50 24.03 -4.13
C GLN A 54 10.54 24.87 -2.86
N TYR A 55 9.37 25.01 -2.21
CA TYR A 55 9.19 25.84 -1.03
C TYR A 55 8.58 25.07 0.12
N CYS A 56 8.95 25.43 1.35
CA CYS A 56 8.40 24.83 2.55
C CYS A 56 6.93 25.18 2.66
N SER A 57 6.06 24.17 2.76
CA SER A 57 4.61 24.29 2.88
C SER A 57 4.13 25.04 4.14
N LEU A 58 5.03 25.36 5.08
CA LEU A 58 4.71 26.09 6.30
C LEU A 58 5.34 27.49 6.35
N CYS A 59 6.66 27.61 6.20
CA CYS A 59 7.37 28.89 6.30
C CYS A 59 7.57 29.60 4.96
N GLU A 60 7.20 28.96 3.85
CA GLU A 60 7.33 29.45 2.46
C GLU A 60 8.76 29.78 2.01
N ASN A 61 9.78 29.42 2.80
CA ASN A 61 11.17 29.56 2.39
C ASN A 61 11.55 28.52 1.32
N GLY A 62 12.48 28.89 0.44
CA GLY A 62 13.04 27.97 -0.53
C GLY A 62 13.75 26.80 0.15
N VAL A 63 13.50 25.60 -0.34
CA VAL A 63 14.02 24.34 0.21
C VAL A 63 15.22 23.91 -0.63
N GLN A 64 16.35 23.64 0.02
CA GLN A 64 17.49 22.96 -0.61
C GLN A 64 17.49 21.50 -0.19
N THR A 65 17.55 21.28 1.12
CA THR A 65 17.34 19.99 1.78
C THR A 65 16.09 20.08 2.64
N GLY A 66 15.30 19.01 2.71
CA GLY A 66 14.08 19.01 3.49
C GLY A 66 13.51 17.63 3.73
N MET A 67 12.31 17.59 4.27
CA MET A 67 11.54 16.37 4.51
C MET A 67 10.20 16.49 3.79
N GLN A 68 9.82 15.45 3.06
CA GLN A 68 8.54 15.38 2.34
C GLN A 68 7.67 14.28 2.94
N CYS A 69 6.38 14.56 3.09
CA CYS A 69 5.41 13.53 3.40
C CYS A 69 5.16 12.67 2.15
N GLU A 70 5.46 11.38 2.20
CA GLU A 70 5.25 10.46 1.05
C GLU A 70 3.79 10.29 0.67
N TYR A 71 2.87 10.56 1.61
CA TYR A 71 1.45 10.32 1.40
C TYR A 71 0.75 11.50 0.73
N CYS A 72 0.91 12.71 1.27
CA CYS A 72 0.22 13.89 0.77
C CYS A 72 1.13 14.84 -0.03
N GLY A 73 2.45 14.69 0.03
CA GLY A 73 3.41 15.52 -0.71
C GLY A 73 3.82 16.83 -0.03
N VAL A 74 3.28 17.14 1.16
CA VAL A 74 3.68 18.32 1.94
C VAL A 74 5.18 18.31 2.21
N LEU A 75 5.81 19.48 2.02
CA LEU A 75 7.25 19.66 2.10
C LEU A 75 7.61 20.59 3.25
N VAL A 76 8.60 20.23 4.06
CA VAL A 76 9.13 21.10 5.11
C VAL A 76 10.65 21.19 5.03
N ASP A 77 11.19 22.39 5.26
CA ASP A 77 12.62 22.69 5.22
C ASP A 77 13.36 22.25 6.49
N THR A 78 12.74 22.45 7.66
CA THR A 78 13.40 22.25 8.96
C THR A 78 12.61 21.31 9.88
N VAL A 79 13.30 20.77 10.89
CA VAL A 79 12.68 19.99 11.98
C VAL A 79 11.70 20.83 12.79
N LEU A 80 11.90 22.16 12.87
CA LEU A 80 10.95 23.05 13.51
C LEU A 80 9.63 23.10 12.74
N CYS A 81 9.69 23.32 11.42
CA CYS A 81 8.51 23.30 10.56
C CYS A 81 7.79 21.95 10.61
N LEU A 82 8.53 20.83 10.62
CA LEU A 82 7.96 19.50 10.81
C LEU A 82 7.12 19.38 12.10
N ARG A 83 7.65 19.88 13.22
CA ARG A 83 6.96 19.81 14.52
C ARG A 83 5.71 20.68 14.57
N LEU A 84 5.78 21.87 13.98
CA LEU A 84 4.65 22.81 13.94
C LEU A 84 3.53 22.34 13.00
N LEU A 85 3.89 21.73 11.86
CA LEU A 85 2.94 21.28 10.86
C LEU A 85 1.87 20.33 11.43
N ALA A 86 2.24 19.48 12.40
CA ALA A 86 1.32 18.53 13.01
C ALA A 86 0.13 19.19 13.72
N GLY A 87 0.27 20.44 14.18
CA GLY A 87 -0.82 21.24 14.75
C GLY A 87 -1.59 22.07 13.72
N THR A 88 -1.07 22.22 12.51
CA THR A 88 -1.65 23.07 11.46
C THR A 88 -2.51 22.28 10.49
N MET A 89 -2.07 21.09 10.09
CA MET A 89 -2.82 20.26 9.13
C MET A 89 -2.59 18.76 9.34
N SER A 90 -3.67 17.99 9.18
CA SER A 90 -3.59 16.53 9.09
C SER A 90 -3.13 16.08 7.70
N CYS A 91 -2.78 14.81 7.58
CA CYS A 91 -2.49 14.16 6.30
C CYS A 91 -3.78 13.68 5.63
N LYS A 92 -3.68 13.30 4.35
CA LYS A 92 -4.76 12.69 3.56
C LYS A 92 -5.33 11.40 4.15
N THR A 93 -4.59 10.74 5.05
CA THR A 93 -5.00 9.53 5.76
C THR A 93 -6.08 9.80 6.81
N ILE A 94 -6.23 11.05 7.24
CA ILE A 94 -7.27 11.47 8.18
C ILE A 94 -8.39 12.13 7.36
N PRO A 95 -9.57 11.48 7.22
CA PRO A 95 -10.67 12.02 6.42
C PRO A 95 -11.21 13.32 7.03
N HIS A 96 -11.49 14.29 6.16
CA HIS A 96 -12.33 15.45 6.46
C HIS A 96 -13.66 15.30 5.75
N LEU A 97 -14.76 15.45 6.50
CA LEU A 97 -16.11 15.19 6.02
C LEU A 97 -17.00 16.42 6.19
N THR A 98 -17.77 16.75 5.16
CA THR A 98 -18.87 17.73 5.20
C THR A 98 -20.12 17.02 4.71
N ASP A 99 -21.21 17.03 5.48
CA ASP A 99 -22.46 16.30 5.15
C ASP A 99 -22.26 14.81 4.82
N ASN A 100 -21.35 14.13 5.51
CA ASN A 100 -20.90 12.75 5.23
C ASN A 100 -20.17 12.54 3.89
N ASP A 101 -19.82 13.62 3.18
CA ASP A 101 -19.02 13.57 1.97
C ASP A 101 -17.57 13.95 2.26
N ILE A 102 -16.63 13.18 1.70
CA ILE A 102 -15.20 13.53 1.75
C ILE A 102 -14.98 14.86 1.04
N THR A 103 -14.23 15.75 1.69
CA THR A 103 -13.80 17.00 1.11
C THR A 103 -12.42 16.91 0.47
N HIS A 104 -12.13 17.84 -0.44
CA HIS A 104 -10.80 17.93 -1.06
C HIS A 104 -9.72 18.22 -0.01
N HIS A 105 -8.67 17.40 -0.02
CA HIS A 105 -7.46 17.66 0.76
C HIS A 105 -6.46 18.49 -0.05
N TRP A 106 -6.55 19.82 0.05
CA TRP A 106 -5.73 20.75 -0.72
C TRP A 106 -4.32 20.92 -0.15
N ILE A 107 -3.32 20.75 -1.01
CA ILE A 107 -1.91 21.08 -0.78
C ILE A 107 -1.57 22.28 -1.66
N ARG A 108 -1.00 23.32 -1.07
CA ARG A 108 -0.64 24.56 -1.79
C ARG A 108 0.77 24.45 -2.36
N GLY A 109 0.96 24.86 -3.61
CA GLY A 109 2.27 24.94 -4.26
C GLY A 109 2.96 23.59 -4.48
N ASN A 110 4.23 23.69 -4.89
CA ASN A 110 5.07 22.54 -5.27
C ASN A 110 4.35 21.59 -6.24
N LEU A 111 3.67 22.17 -7.22
CA LEU A 111 2.92 21.39 -8.20
C LEU A 111 3.86 20.61 -9.10
N PRO A 112 3.46 19.41 -9.58
CA PRO A 112 4.20 18.71 -10.62
C PRO A 112 4.42 19.59 -11.85
N SER A 113 5.53 19.40 -12.54
CA SER A 113 5.81 20.10 -13.79
C SER A 113 4.68 19.87 -14.81
N SER A 114 4.32 20.91 -15.57
CA SER A 114 3.24 20.87 -16.57
C SER A 114 1.85 20.59 -15.97
N SER A 115 1.62 20.98 -14.72
CA SER A 115 0.28 20.95 -14.11
C SER A 115 -0.65 21.91 -14.85
N VAL A 116 -1.90 21.50 -15.05
CA VAL A 116 -2.93 22.27 -15.74
C VAL A 116 -4.13 22.46 -14.81
N CYS A 117 -4.73 23.65 -14.83
CA CYS A 117 -5.89 23.96 -14.01
C CYS A 117 -7.11 23.20 -14.50
N PHE A 118 -7.71 22.41 -13.63
CA PHE A 118 -8.93 21.66 -13.94
C PHE A 118 -10.13 22.54 -14.32
N SER A 119 -10.14 23.82 -13.90
CA SER A 119 -11.29 24.71 -14.14
C SER A 119 -11.20 25.51 -15.44
N CYS A 120 -10.00 25.84 -15.92
CA CYS A 120 -9.80 26.74 -17.06
C CYS A 120 -8.84 26.21 -18.12
N ASP A 121 -8.25 25.02 -17.91
CA ASP A 121 -7.31 24.35 -18.81
C ASP A 121 -6.00 25.11 -19.11
N GLU A 122 -5.68 26.12 -18.31
CA GLU A 122 -4.41 26.86 -18.39
C GLU A 122 -3.34 26.33 -17.43
N MET A 123 -2.06 26.61 -17.69
CA MET A 123 -0.93 26.12 -16.87
C MET A 123 -1.00 26.62 -15.42
N CYS A 124 -0.76 25.72 -14.46
CA CYS A 124 -0.64 26.01 -13.02
C CYS A 124 0.81 25.96 -12.57
N GLY A 125 1.10 26.66 -11.47
CA GLY A 125 2.44 26.64 -10.86
C GLY A 125 3.44 27.57 -11.54
N ASP A 126 2.97 28.45 -12.43
CA ASP A 126 3.79 29.47 -13.08
C ASP A 126 4.04 30.65 -12.13
N GLY A 127 5.18 30.62 -11.41
CA GLY A 127 5.56 31.70 -10.49
C GLY A 127 6.53 31.29 -9.38
N VAL A 128 6.89 32.28 -8.56
CA VAL A 128 7.83 32.13 -7.43
C VAL A 128 7.04 31.88 -6.16
N GLY A 129 7.39 30.83 -5.42
CA GLY A 129 6.78 30.48 -4.13
C GLY A 129 5.70 29.40 -4.22
N LEU A 130 4.86 29.32 -3.17
CA LEU A 130 3.74 28.39 -3.13
C LEU A 130 2.52 29.02 -3.80
N ILE A 131 2.30 28.69 -5.07
CA ILE A 131 1.15 29.14 -5.84
C ILE A 131 0.27 27.95 -6.22
N ASP A 132 -1.02 28.23 -6.39
CA ASP A 132 -2.02 27.24 -6.78
C ASP A 132 -2.14 26.05 -5.83
N TYR A 133 -3.03 25.11 -6.17
CA TYR A 133 -3.40 24.02 -5.29
C TYR A 133 -3.49 22.70 -6.04
N ARG A 134 -3.09 21.62 -5.35
CA ARG A 134 -3.37 20.24 -5.76
C ARG A 134 -4.17 19.54 -4.69
N CYS A 135 -5.19 18.79 -5.07
CA CYS A 135 -5.84 17.89 -4.12
C CYS A 135 -5.05 16.58 -3.99
N SER A 136 -4.60 16.20 -2.80
CA SER A 136 -3.84 14.95 -2.60
C SER A 136 -4.69 13.66 -2.68
N LEU A 137 -6.01 13.80 -2.80
CA LEU A 137 -6.94 12.68 -2.95
C LEU A 137 -7.27 12.44 -4.42
N CYS A 138 -7.86 13.41 -5.11
CA CYS A 138 -8.24 13.27 -6.53
C CYS A 138 -7.19 13.76 -7.53
N GLN A 139 -6.07 14.32 -7.06
CA GLN A 139 -4.92 14.77 -7.85
C GLN A 139 -5.17 15.94 -8.82
N ILE A 140 -6.38 16.51 -8.88
CA ILE A 140 -6.61 17.71 -9.68
C ILE A 140 -5.74 18.87 -9.18
N THR A 141 -5.26 19.67 -10.12
CA THR A 141 -4.60 20.95 -9.89
C THR A 141 -5.54 22.08 -10.26
N VAL A 142 -5.48 23.18 -9.52
CA VAL A 142 -6.37 24.33 -9.73
C VAL A 142 -5.67 25.61 -9.31
N HIS A 143 -5.88 26.69 -10.07
CA HIS A 143 -5.40 28.01 -9.67
C HIS A 143 -6.03 28.45 -8.35
N ALA A 144 -5.31 29.31 -7.62
CA ALA A 144 -5.85 29.92 -6.40
C ALA A 144 -7.22 30.60 -6.65
N ASP A 145 -7.32 31.34 -7.76
CA ASP A 145 -8.55 32.02 -8.15
C ASP A 145 -9.61 31.06 -8.69
N CYS A 146 -9.23 29.94 -9.31
CA CYS A 146 -10.20 28.98 -9.84
C CYS A 146 -10.77 28.02 -8.78
N LYS A 147 -10.15 27.96 -7.58
CA LYS A 147 -10.45 26.97 -6.56
C LYS A 147 -11.93 26.99 -6.11
N PHE A 148 -12.56 28.16 -6.08
CA PHE A 148 -13.96 28.28 -5.65
C PHE A 148 -14.94 27.55 -6.58
N SER A 149 -14.60 27.40 -7.87
CA SER A 149 -15.44 26.75 -8.88
C SER A 149 -15.52 25.23 -8.73
N ILE A 150 -14.58 24.62 -8.02
CA ILE A 150 -14.52 23.15 -7.83
C ILE A 150 -15.52 22.67 -6.78
N GLY A 151 -15.89 23.52 -5.83
CA GLY A 151 -16.64 23.13 -4.64
C GLY A 151 -15.79 22.36 -3.61
N GLU A 152 -16.42 21.95 -2.52
CA GLU A 152 -15.70 21.31 -1.39
C GLU A 152 -15.60 19.78 -1.52
N ARG A 153 -16.53 19.15 -2.24
CA ARG A 153 -16.70 17.69 -2.26
C ARG A 153 -15.74 17.01 -3.24
N CYS A 154 -14.95 16.07 -2.74
CA CYS A 154 -13.99 15.32 -3.54
C CYS A 154 -14.60 14.01 -4.06
N ASN A 155 -14.34 13.72 -5.34
CA ASN A 155 -14.78 12.48 -5.99
C ASN A 155 -13.68 11.41 -6.09
N LEU A 156 -12.51 11.64 -5.50
CA LEU A 156 -11.29 10.81 -5.56
C LEU A 156 -10.67 10.64 -6.96
N GLY A 157 -11.14 11.40 -7.95
CA GLY A 157 -10.53 11.48 -9.29
C GLY A 157 -10.87 10.30 -10.20
N ALA A 158 -10.16 10.22 -11.33
CA ALA A 158 -10.44 9.25 -12.39
C ALA A 158 -10.19 7.79 -11.98
N ASN A 159 -9.30 7.55 -11.01
CA ASN A 159 -8.93 6.22 -10.53
C ASN A 159 -9.58 5.84 -9.19
N ARG A 160 -10.74 6.45 -8.87
CA ARG A 160 -11.48 6.22 -7.62
C ARG A 160 -11.92 4.77 -7.41
N ASP A 161 -12.09 4.00 -8.48
CA ASP A 161 -12.41 2.57 -8.48
C ASP A 161 -11.30 1.73 -7.81
N PHE A 162 -10.05 2.19 -7.90
CA PHE A 162 -8.90 1.54 -7.28
C PHE A 162 -8.54 2.08 -5.90
N ILE A 163 -9.10 3.22 -5.47
CA ILE A 163 -8.71 3.91 -4.23
C ILE A 163 -9.65 3.52 -3.10
N ILE A 164 -9.09 3.22 -1.92
CA ILE A 164 -9.86 3.12 -0.67
C ILE A 164 -10.05 4.53 -0.12
N PRO A 165 -11.29 5.03 -0.05
CA PRO A 165 -11.57 6.32 0.58
C PRO A 165 -11.11 6.33 2.05
N PRO A 166 -10.53 7.42 2.58
CA PRO A 166 -10.02 7.43 3.96
C PRO A 166 -11.10 7.23 5.03
N ASP A 167 -12.37 7.54 4.74
CA ASP A 167 -13.52 7.31 5.62
C ASP A 167 -14.01 5.85 5.65
N CYS A 168 -13.52 5.02 4.72
CA CYS A 168 -13.80 3.59 4.67
C CYS A 168 -12.83 2.76 5.51
N ILE A 169 -11.94 3.41 6.29
CA ILE A 169 -10.93 2.75 7.10
C ILE A 169 -11.27 2.94 8.57
N ASN A 170 -11.57 1.83 9.25
CA ASN A 170 -11.79 1.83 10.68
C ASN A 170 -10.45 1.66 11.41
N TRP A 171 -10.15 2.57 12.32
CA TRP A 171 -8.94 2.55 13.12
C TRP A 171 -9.25 2.28 14.59
N HIS A 172 -8.42 1.49 15.27
CA HIS A 172 -8.29 1.56 16.72
C HIS A 172 -6.88 1.98 17.12
N LYS A 173 -6.78 2.54 18.33
CA LYS A 173 -5.48 2.82 18.95
C LYS A 173 -5.04 1.55 19.68
N GLY A 174 -4.10 0.82 19.09
CA GLY A 174 -3.44 -0.34 19.69
C GLY A 174 -2.07 0.01 20.27
N GLY A 175 -1.52 -0.89 21.08
CA GLY A 175 -0.16 -0.77 21.65
C GLY A 175 -0.05 -0.17 23.07
N TYR A 176 1.09 -0.39 23.71
CA TYR A 176 1.37 0.03 25.09
C TYR A 176 1.48 1.57 25.21
N ARG A 177 1.31 2.13 26.42
CA ARG A 177 1.28 3.60 26.71
C ARG A 177 2.35 4.46 26.03
N ARG A 178 3.50 3.90 25.62
CA ARG A 178 4.62 4.60 24.94
C ARG A 178 4.73 4.35 23.42
N LYS A 179 3.93 3.45 22.84
CA LYS A 179 3.81 3.19 21.39
C LYS A 179 2.34 2.99 21.05
N ARG A 180 1.57 4.07 21.05
CA ARG A 180 0.21 4.05 20.51
C ARG A 180 0.31 4.07 18.98
N GLN A 181 0.01 2.95 18.34
CA GLN A 181 -0.04 2.85 16.88
C GLN A 181 -1.50 2.84 16.44
N LEU A 182 -1.81 3.46 15.30
CA LEU A 182 -3.12 3.32 14.67
C LEU A 182 -3.12 2.00 13.93
N ILE A 183 -4.00 1.11 14.38
CA ILE A 183 -4.17 -0.21 13.82
C ILE A 183 -5.47 -0.19 13.03
N ILE A 184 -5.43 -0.72 11.81
CA ILE A 184 -6.61 -0.80 10.94
C ILE A 184 -7.44 -2.00 11.35
N ASP A 185 -8.68 -1.80 11.79
CA ASP A 185 -9.57 -2.90 12.17
C ASP A 185 -10.23 -3.56 10.95
N ALA A 186 -10.69 -2.73 10.02
CA ALA A 186 -11.51 -3.14 8.90
C ALA A 186 -11.52 -2.09 7.80
N ILE A 187 -11.74 -2.55 6.57
CA ILE A 187 -12.05 -1.72 5.41
C ILE A 187 -13.51 -1.97 5.08
N SER A 188 -14.33 -0.92 5.09
CA SER A 188 -15.74 -0.97 4.72
C SER A 188 -15.94 -0.61 3.25
N MET A 189 -17.08 -1.03 2.69
CA MET A 189 -17.47 -0.58 1.35
C MET A 189 -17.86 0.91 1.35
N PRO A 190 -17.48 1.67 0.30
CA PRO A 190 -17.96 3.02 0.09
C PRO A 190 -19.48 3.04 -0.03
N LYS A 191 -20.14 3.94 0.70
CA LYS A 191 -21.63 3.99 0.78
C LYS A 191 -22.31 4.55 -0.46
N LYS A 192 -21.57 5.07 -1.44
CA LYS A 192 -22.12 5.80 -2.59
C LYS A 192 -22.28 4.92 -3.82
N GLU A 193 -23.37 5.09 -4.56
CA GLU A 193 -23.66 4.39 -5.82
C GLU A 193 -22.59 4.60 -6.90
N SER A 194 -21.82 5.69 -6.84
CA SER A 194 -20.70 5.99 -7.75
C SER A 194 -19.54 4.99 -7.69
N PHE A 195 -19.60 4.03 -6.78
CA PHE A 195 -18.65 2.93 -6.56
C PHE A 195 -19.18 1.57 -7.02
N SER A 196 -20.15 1.54 -7.94
CA SER A 196 -20.75 0.29 -8.46
C SER A 196 -19.75 -0.69 -9.09
N SER A 197 -18.58 -0.21 -9.52
CA SER A 197 -17.46 -1.01 -10.06
C SER A 197 -16.19 -0.88 -9.20
N TRP A 198 -16.32 -0.62 -7.90
CA TRP A 198 -15.18 -0.45 -7.00
C TRP A 198 -14.43 -1.77 -6.80
N THR A 199 -13.13 -1.75 -7.04
CA THR A 199 -12.24 -2.90 -6.87
C THR A 199 -10.91 -2.36 -6.39
N PRO A 200 -10.74 -2.15 -5.07
CA PRO A 200 -9.55 -1.51 -4.53
C PRO A 200 -8.27 -2.24 -4.96
N LEU A 201 -7.28 -1.46 -5.37
CA LEU A 201 -5.97 -1.96 -5.77
C LEU A 201 -5.08 -2.07 -4.53
N PHE A 202 -4.46 -3.22 -4.32
CA PHE A 202 -3.38 -3.41 -3.35
C PHE A 202 -2.06 -3.59 -4.09
N VAL A 203 -1.10 -2.73 -3.80
CA VAL A 203 0.22 -2.75 -4.42
C VAL A 203 1.20 -3.35 -3.43
N ILE A 204 1.72 -4.52 -3.73
CA ILE A 204 2.68 -5.24 -2.88
C ILE A 204 4.07 -5.04 -3.47
N VAL A 205 4.95 -4.40 -2.71
CA VAL A 205 6.25 -3.94 -3.19
C VAL A 205 7.36 -4.59 -2.40
N ASN A 206 8.40 -5.06 -3.11
CA ASN A 206 9.70 -5.36 -2.54
C ASN A 206 10.65 -4.18 -2.80
N PRO A 207 10.95 -3.32 -1.79
CA PRO A 207 11.77 -2.13 -1.97
C PRO A 207 13.18 -2.40 -2.52
N LYS A 208 13.72 -3.61 -2.27
CA LYS A 208 15.06 -4.01 -2.74
C LYS A 208 15.09 -4.51 -4.19
N SER A 209 13.95 -4.70 -4.84
CA SER A 209 13.89 -5.12 -6.24
C SER A 209 14.33 -4.00 -7.19
N GLY A 210 14.90 -4.37 -8.34
CA GLY A 210 15.24 -3.44 -9.42
C GLY A 210 16.31 -2.41 -9.07
N GLY A 211 17.30 -2.75 -8.24
CA GLY A 211 18.36 -1.80 -7.91
C GLY A 211 17.86 -0.55 -7.17
N ALA A 212 16.87 -0.71 -6.28
CA ALA A 212 16.15 0.32 -5.53
C ALA A 212 14.99 1.03 -6.25
N GLU A 213 14.64 0.62 -7.48
CA GLU A 213 13.39 1.04 -8.12
C GLU A 213 12.15 0.71 -7.26
N GLY A 214 12.19 -0.39 -6.51
CA GLY A 214 11.12 -0.76 -5.56
C GLY A 214 10.80 0.34 -4.54
N ALA A 215 11.80 1.10 -4.07
CA ALA A 215 11.56 2.21 -3.15
C ALA A 215 10.82 3.38 -3.83
N ALA A 216 11.18 3.69 -5.09
CA ALA A 216 10.49 4.70 -5.89
C ALA A 216 9.04 4.31 -6.18
N VAL A 217 8.79 3.03 -6.47
CA VAL A 217 7.44 2.46 -6.63
C VAL A 217 6.63 2.65 -5.35
N LEU A 218 7.20 2.25 -4.21
CA LEU A 218 6.55 2.37 -2.90
C LEU A 218 6.12 3.82 -2.64
N LYS A 219 7.03 4.78 -2.84
CA LYS A 219 6.75 6.23 -2.69
C LYS A 219 5.65 6.70 -3.64
N THR A 220 5.75 6.34 -4.92
CA THR A 220 4.79 6.75 -5.96
C THR A 220 3.38 6.27 -5.63
N PHE A 221 3.20 4.98 -5.37
CA PHE A 221 1.87 4.45 -5.06
C PHE A 221 1.31 4.98 -3.73
N ARG A 222 2.16 5.23 -2.71
CA ARG A 222 1.73 5.87 -1.44
C ARG A 222 1.23 7.29 -1.65
N TYR A 223 1.76 8.00 -2.64
CA TYR A 223 1.33 9.35 -3.00
C TYR A 223 -0.07 9.37 -3.64
N PHE A 224 -0.43 8.34 -4.40
CA PHE A 224 -1.73 8.25 -5.08
C PHE A 224 -2.79 7.48 -4.28
N LEU A 225 -2.45 6.33 -3.72
CA LEU A 225 -3.37 5.45 -2.99
C LEU A 225 -3.38 5.77 -1.49
N HIS A 226 -4.35 5.21 -0.75
CA HIS A 226 -4.24 5.19 0.70
C HIS A 226 -3.07 4.28 1.13
N PRO A 227 -2.23 4.66 2.12
CA PRO A 227 -1.05 3.87 2.50
C PRO A 227 -1.33 2.40 2.87
N VAL A 228 -2.53 2.09 3.38
CA VAL A 228 -2.96 0.69 3.63
C VAL A 228 -2.93 -0.19 2.37
N GLN A 229 -3.13 0.43 1.20
CA GLN A 229 -3.13 -0.25 -0.08
C GLN A 229 -1.72 -0.56 -0.57
N VAL A 230 -0.68 0.04 0.02
CA VAL A 230 0.69 -0.08 -0.47
C VAL A 230 1.54 -0.83 0.56
N ILE A 231 1.71 -2.12 0.31
CA ILE A 231 2.27 -3.09 1.23
C ILE A 231 3.77 -3.25 0.96
N ASN A 232 4.59 -2.86 1.93
CA ASN A 232 6.01 -3.16 1.92
C ASN A 232 6.28 -4.53 2.57
N ILE A 233 6.73 -5.50 1.77
CA ILE A 233 6.94 -6.88 2.26
C ILE A 233 8.07 -7.02 3.29
N GLU A 234 8.96 -6.02 3.42
CA GLU A 234 10.00 -6.01 4.45
C GLU A 234 9.45 -5.62 5.83
N GLN A 235 8.33 -4.90 5.84
CA GLN A 235 7.70 -4.41 7.08
C GLN A 235 6.59 -5.35 7.55
N VAL A 236 5.83 -5.93 6.62
CA VAL A 236 4.65 -6.72 6.95
C VAL A 236 4.42 -7.87 5.99
N SER A 237 4.01 -9.02 6.52
CA SER A 237 3.67 -10.17 5.70
C SER A 237 2.37 -9.95 4.93
N VAL A 238 2.31 -10.45 3.68
CA VAL A 238 1.10 -10.36 2.83
C VAL A 238 -0.13 -10.95 3.50
N GLY A 239 0.03 -12.09 4.20
CA GLY A 239 -1.06 -12.74 4.91
C GLY A 239 -1.63 -11.87 6.03
N SER A 240 -0.76 -11.18 6.78
CA SER A 240 -1.21 -10.21 7.80
C SER A 240 -1.88 -9.01 7.15
N ALA A 241 -1.32 -8.47 6.07
CA ALA A 241 -1.81 -7.27 5.39
C ALA A 241 -3.20 -7.43 4.78
N LEU A 242 -3.49 -8.60 4.23
CA LEU A 242 -4.75 -8.86 3.54
C LEU A 242 -5.73 -9.66 4.39
N ARG A 243 -5.47 -9.81 5.70
CA ARG A 243 -6.33 -10.62 6.58
C ARG A 243 -7.75 -10.07 6.72
N TRP A 244 -7.94 -8.76 6.56
CA TRP A 244 -9.26 -8.11 6.58
C TRP A 244 -10.21 -8.69 5.51
N THR A 245 -9.66 -9.29 4.45
CA THR A 245 -10.45 -9.92 3.39
C THR A 245 -11.22 -11.16 3.88
N ASP A 246 -10.76 -11.79 4.97
CA ASP A 246 -11.48 -12.91 5.60
C ASP A 246 -12.77 -12.43 6.31
N THR A 247 -12.79 -11.18 6.79
CA THR A 247 -13.95 -10.58 7.47
C THR A 247 -14.89 -9.85 6.52
N HIS A 248 -14.42 -9.46 5.33
CA HIS A 248 -15.22 -8.79 4.28
C HIS A 248 -15.12 -9.53 2.94
N PRO A 249 -15.63 -10.79 2.86
CA PRO A 249 -15.56 -11.61 1.65
C PRO A 249 -16.47 -11.11 0.53
N GLU A 250 -17.28 -10.08 0.73
CA GLU A 250 -18.07 -9.42 -0.31
C GLU A 250 -17.24 -8.44 -1.15
N ILE A 251 -16.11 -7.95 -0.62
CA ILE A 251 -15.26 -6.99 -1.32
C ILE A 251 -14.32 -7.76 -2.26
N ASP A 252 -14.40 -7.47 -3.55
CA ASP A 252 -13.41 -7.91 -4.54
C ASP A 252 -12.28 -6.88 -4.62
N TYR A 253 -11.06 -7.34 -4.84
CA TYR A 253 -9.88 -6.49 -4.85
C TYR A 253 -8.85 -7.04 -5.84
N LEU A 254 -7.97 -6.16 -6.30
CA LEU A 254 -6.92 -6.46 -7.26
C LEU A 254 -5.55 -6.34 -6.57
N VAL A 255 -4.61 -7.21 -6.91
CA VAL A 255 -3.23 -7.11 -6.42
C VAL A 255 -2.29 -6.76 -7.56
N LEU A 256 -1.46 -5.73 -7.39
CA LEU A 256 -0.31 -5.43 -8.24
C LEU A 256 0.97 -5.76 -7.48
N VAL A 257 1.79 -6.66 -8.03
CA VAL A 257 3.07 -7.02 -7.44
C VAL A 257 4.20 -6.27 -8.14
N ALA A 258 4.93 -5.44 -7.41
CA ALA A 258 6.11 -4.76 -7.92
C ALA A 258 7.39 -5.48 -7.47
N GLY A 259 8.05 -6.15 -8.41
CA GLY A 259 9.25 -6.95 -8.16
C GLY A 259 9.65 -7.82 -9.34
N GLY A 260 10.66 -8.67 -9.14
CA GLY A 260 11.01 -9.74 -10.09
C GLY A 260 10.28 -11.06 -9.80
N ASP A 261 10.56 -12.11 -10.59
CA ASP A 261 9.88 -13.41 -10.50
C ASP A 261 9.90 -14.04 -9.10
N GLY A 262 11.03 -13.93 -8.38
CA GLY A 262 11.14 -14.43 -7.01
C GLY A 262 10.18 -13.74 -6.03
N THR A 263 9.98 -12.42 -6.20
CA THR A 263 9.01 -11.65 -5.40
C THR A 263 7.58 -12.05 -5.76
N VAL A 264 7.28 -12.20 -7.05
CA VAL A 264 5.96 -12.65 -7.52
C VAL A 264 5.63 -14.05 -6.99
N SER A 265 6.58 -14.99 -7.03
CA SER A 265 6.41 -16.34 -6.49
C SER A 265 6.15 -16.33 -4.97
N LEU A 266 6.91 -15.55 -4.20
CA LEU A 266 6.70 -15.39 -2.76
C LEU A 266 5.29 -14.89 -2.43
N ILE A 267 4.82 -13.90 -3.18
CA ILE A 267 3.50 -13.30 -2.95
C ILE A 267 2.39 -14.27 -3.34
N LEU A 268 2.51 -14.96 -4.49
CA LEU A 268 1.52 -15.96 -4.90
C LEU A 268 1.42 -17.14 -3.91
N ASN A 269 2.54 -17.55 -3.29
CA ASN A 269 2.52 -18.49 -2.16
C ASN A 269 1.79 -17.93 -0.95
N SER A 270 1.97 -16.65 -0.65
CA SER A 270 1.34 -16.01 0.51
C SER A 270 -0.15 -15.75 0.31
N LEU A 271 -0.59 -15.49 -0.92
CA LEU A 271 -2.00 -15.32 -1.26
C LEU A 271 -2.79 -16.63 -1.24
N GLU A 272 -2.10 -17.77 -1.40
CA GLU A 272 -2.77 -19.06 -1.47
C GLU A 272 -3.43 -19.50 -0.16
N VAL A 273 -2.91 -19.03 0.98
CA VAL A 273 -3.47 -19.32 2.31
C VAL A 273 -4.67 -18.45 2.65
N LEU A 274 -4.94 -17.40 1.86
CA LEU A 274 -6.11 -16.54 2.05
C LEU A 274 -7.37 -17.24 1.52
N ARG A 275 -8.52 -16.90 2.10
CA ARG A 275 -9.81 -17.45 1.67
C ARG A 275 -10.15 -17.04 0.24
N LYS A 276 -9.87 -15.79 -0.13
CA LYS A 276 -10.01 -15.27 -1.49
C LYS A 276 -8.67 -15.23 -2.20
N ARG A 277 -8.69 -15.54 -3.50
CA ARG A 277 -7.54 -15.47 -4.40
C ARG A 277 -7.81 -14.37 -5.43
N PRO A 278 -7.34 -13.14 -5.19
CA PRO A 278 -7.57 -12.03 -6.09
C PRO A 278 -6.79 -12.23 -7.39
N PRO A 279 -7.20 -11.59 -8.51
CA PRO A 279 -6.34 -11.44 -9.67
C PRO A 279 -5.03 -10.73 -9.29
N VAL A 280 -3.93 -11.14 -9.91
CA VAL A 280 -2.60 -10.60 -9.64
C VAL A 280 -1.99 -10.08 -10.94
N ALA A 281 -1.68 -8.79 -10.96
CA ALA A 281 -0.90 -8.12 -12.00
C ALA A 281 0.56 -7.99 -11.56
N VAL A 282 1.47 -7.82 -12.53
CA VAL A 282 2.90 -7.68 -12.27
C VAL A 282 3.39 -6.33 -12.78
N LEU A 283 4.09 -5.59 -11.93
CA LEU A 283 4.96 -4.48 -12.32
C LEU A 283 6.41 -4.99 -12.33
N PRO A 284 6.99 -5.27 -13.50
CA PRO A 284 8.27 -5.94 -13.60
C PRO A 284 9.44 -5.02 -13.20
N LEU A 285 10.05 -5.29 -12.05
CA LEU A 285 11.24 -4.57 -11.56
C LEU A 285 12.52 -5.44 -11.59
N GLY A 286 12.43 -6.70 -12.02
CA GLY A 286 13.60 -7.60 -12.10
C GLY A 286 14.37 -7.46 -13.41
N THR A 287 15.40 -8.29 -13.57
CA THR A 287 16.11 -8.46 -14.86
C THR A 287 15.55 -9.64 -15.67
N GLY A 288 15.12 -10.71 -14.97
CA GLY A 288 14.49 -11.90 -15.54
C GLY A 288 13.08 -11.61 -16.05
N ASN A 289 12.13 -11.34 -15.15
CA ASN A 289 10.72 -10.98 -15.45
C ASN A 289 10.04 -11.92 -16.47
N ASP A 290 10.37 -13.21 -16.46
CA ASP A 290 9.88 -14.14 -17.48
C ASP A 290 8.37 -14.28 -17.42
N LEU A 291 7.80 -14.35 -16.20
CA LEU A 291 6.37 -14.43 -16.01
C LEU A 291 5.67 -13.17 -16.55
N SER A 292 6.25 -12.00 -16.30
CA SER A 292 5.74 -10.73 -16.79
C SER A 292 5.72 -10.66 -18.32
N ARG A 293 6.79 -11.14 -18.99
CA ARG A 293 6.86 -11.20 -20.45
C ARG A 293 5.78 -12.09 -21.05
N VAL A 294 5.59 -13.30 -20.48
CA VAL A 294 4.58 -14.25 -20.97
C VAL A 294 3.16 -13.72 -20.74
N LEU A 295 2.91 -13.05 -19.61
CA LEU A 295 1.60 -12.48 -19.28
C LEU A 295 1.33 -11.12 -19.96
N GLY A 296 2.29 -10.56 -20.70
CA GLY A 296 2.12 -9.30 -21.42
C GLY A 296 2.28 -8.04 -20.57
N TRP A 297 2.83 -8.14 -19.35
CA TRP A 297 3.13 -6.99 -18.49
C TRP A 297 4.46 -6.30 -18.83
N GLY A 298 5.21 -6.86 -19.77
CA GLY A 298 6.45 -6.29 -20.29
C GLY A 298 7.72 -6.87 -19.67
N SER A 299 8.87 -6.47 -20.20
CA SER A 299 10.19 -7.01 -19.82
C SER A 299 10.82 -6.33 -18.61
N GLY A 300 10.33 -5.15 -18.23
CA GLY A 300 10.88 -4.30 -17.18
C GLY A 300 10.22 -2.93 -17.23
N HIS A 301 10.35 -2.19 -16.15
CA HIS A 301 9.99 -0.78 -16.08
C HIS A 301 11.27 0.05 -16.01
N SER A 302 11.28 1.22 -16.66
CA SER A 302 12.40 2.16 -16.60
C SER A 302 11.86 3.57 -16.52
N GLY A 303 12.37 4.36 -15.56
CA GLY A 303 11.95 5.74 -15.35
C GLY A 303 10.90 5.90 -14.26
N GLU A 304 10.16 7.01 -14.33
CA GLU A 304 9.07 7.31 -13.39
C GLU A 304 7.81 6.50 -13.71
N ILE A 305 7.13 6.04 -12.66
CA ILE A 305 5.89 5.27 -12.81
C ILE A 305 4.72 6.23 -12.99
N ASP A 306 4.06 6.14 -14.14
CA ASP A 306 2.77 6.78 -14.36
C ASP A 306 1.64 5.93 -13.74
N PHE A 307 1.13 6.39 -12.61
CA PHE A 307 0.00 5.74 -11.91
C PHE A 307 -1.26 5.65 -12.79
N GLY A 308 -1.54 6.66 -13.62
CA GLY A 308 -2.69 6.69 -14.51
C GLY A 308 -2.56 5.66 -15.63
N GLN A 309 -1.37 5.53 -16.22
CA GLN A 309 -1.08 4.51 -17.21
C GLN A 309 -1.21 3.10 -16.61
N VAL A 310 -0.67 2.86 -15.41
CA VAL A 310 -0.81 1.57 -14.72
C VAL A 310 -2.29 1.24 -14.49
N CYS A 311 -3.08 2.19 -13.98
CA CYS A 311 -4.52 1.98 -13.77
C CYS A 311 -5.27 1.66 -15.07
N SER A 312 -4.91 2.32 -16.18
CA SER A 312 -5.50 2.06 -17.50
C SER A 312 -5.17 0.65 -17.99
N SER A 313 -3.89 0.25 -17.90
CA SER A 313 -3.45 -1.11 -18.24
C SER A 313 -4.15 -2.18 -17.40
N LEU A 314 -4.38 -1.92 -16.10
CA LEU A 314 -5.11 -2.83 -15.22
C LEU A 314 -6.57 -3.01 -15.66
N ARG A 315 -7.27 -1.93 -16.06
CA ARG A 315 -8.66 -2.00 -16.54
C ARG A 315 -8.79 -2.73 -17.87
N GLU A 316 -7.82 -2.57 -18.76
CA GLU A 316 -7.80 -3.20 -20.07
C GLU A 316 -7.30 -4.66 -20.02
N SER A 317 -6.67 -5.06 -18.91
CA SER A 317 -6.12 -6.40 -18.73
C SER A 317 -7.19 -7.49 -18.69
N LYS A 318 -6.79 -8.71 -19.07
CA LYS A 318 -7.64 -9.89 -19.02
C LYS A 318 -7.16 -10.83 -17.93
N ILE A 319 -8.11 -11.35 -17.14
CA ILE A 319 -7.82 -12.34 -16.13
C ILE A 319 -7.56 -13.69 -16.82
N VAL A 320 -6.41 -14.28 -16.54
CA VAL A 320 -6.02 -15.61 -17.01
C VAL A 320 -5.72 -16.52 -15.81
N LYS A 321 -5.97 -17.83 -15.97
CA LYS A 321 -5.56 -18.81 -14.97
C LYS A 321 -4.08 -19.11 -15.13
N LEU A 322 -3.37 -19.16 -14.01
CA LEU A 322 -1.95 -19.49 -13.96
C LEU A 322 -1.76 -20.86 -13.31
N ASP A 323 -1.17 -21.79 -14.06
CA ASP A 323 -0.80 -23.10 -13.53
C ASP A 323 0.45 -22.98 -12.66
N ARG A 324 0.46 -23.69 -11.53
CA ARG A 324 1.57 -23.65 -10.55
C ARG A 324 1.98 -25.05 -10.19
N TRP A 325 3.28 -25.30 -10.24
CA TRP A 325 3.84 -26.64 -10.12
C TRP A 325 4.29 -26.86 -8.68
N THR A 326 4.08 -28.07 -8.16
CA THR A 326 4.64 -28.48 -6.85
C THR A 326 5.72 -29.52 -7.08
N VAL A 327 6.94 -29.20 -6.65
CA VAL A 327 8.10 -30.08 -6.73
C VAL A 327 8.41 -30.62 -5.35
N GLU A 328 8.42 -31.94 -5.22
CA GLU A 328 8.86 -32.63 -4.00
C GLU A 328 10.26 -33.19 -4.18
N ILE A 329 11.20 -32.75 -3.34
CA ILE A 329 12.56 -33.26 -3.30
C ILE A 329 12.69 -34.26 -2.15
N THR A 330 12.79 -35.54 -2.49
CA THR A 330 13.00 -36.62 -1.52
C THR A 330 14.48 -36.92 -1.33
N HIS A 331 15.01 -36.64 -0.15
CA HIS A 331 16.41 -36.95 0.16
C HIS A 331 16.57 -38.41 0.60
N ARG A 332 17.49 -39.13 -0.08
CA ARG A 332 17.93 -40.47 0.33
C ARG A 332 18.80 -40.37 1.59
N ARG A 333 18.68 -41.35 2.49
CA ARG A 333 19.55 -41.47 3.68
C ARG A 333 21.01 -41.67 3.23
N ARG A 334 21.93 -40.90 3.79
CA ARG A 334 23.39 -41.16 3.72
C ARG A 334 23.98 -41.06 5.12
N PHE A 335 24.80 -42.03 5.51
CA PHE A 335 25.47 -42.10 6.82
C PHE A 335 24.52 -41.89 8.03
N GLY A 336 23.33 -42.50 8.01
CA GLY A 336 22.36 -42.42 9.11
C GLY A 336 21.61 -41.09 9.24
N VAL A 337 22.00 -40.04 8.51
CA VAL A 337 21.32 -38.74 8.51
C VAL A 337 20.40 -38.62 7.28
N ARG A 338 19.17 -38.18 7.51
CA ARG A 338 18.21 -37.84 6.44
C ARG A 338 17.95 -36.33 6.45
N PRO A 339 18.41 -35.58 5.43
CA PRO A 339 17.97 -34.20 5.25
C PRO A 339 16.45 -34.13 5.12
N LYS A 340 15.82 -33.06 5.60
CA LYS A 340 14.37 -32.86 5.45
C LYS A 340 14.03 -32.79 3.95
N ASN A 341 12.99 -33.54 3.55
CA ASN A 341 12.39 -33.38 2.22
C ASN A 341 11.96 -31.91 2.04
N LYS A 342 12.02 -31.42 0.80
CA LYS A 342 11.59 -30.06 0.45
C LYS A 342 10.36 -30.12 -0.45
N HIS A 343 9.41 -29.23 -0.20
CA HIS A 343 8.25 -28.99 -1.08
C HIS A 343 8.35 -27.57 -1.60
N LEU A 344 8.33 -27.42 -2.91
CA LEU A 344 8.67 -26.18 -3.59
C LEU A 344 7.57 -25.87 -4.59
N ARG A 345 7.12 -24.61 -4.62
CA ARG A 345 6.12 -24.15 -5.57
C ARG A 345 6.79 -23.30 -6.63
N MET A 346 6.57 -23.68 -7.88
CA MET A 346 7.23 -23.09 -9.05
C MET A 346 6.19 -22.57 -10.04
N ILE A 347 6.61 -21.62 -10.87
CA ILE A 347 5.75 -20.94 -11.84
C ILE A 347 6.36 -21.00 -13.23
N ASN A 348 7.67 -20.76 -13.37
CA ASN A 348 8.32 -20.65 -14.68
C ASN A 348 8.93 -21.97 -15.12
N TYR A 349 10.07 -22.37 -14.52
CA TYR A 349 10.80 -23.57 -14.91
C TYR A 349 11.61 -24.15 -13.75
N ILE A 350 12.03 -25.40 -13.90
CA ILE A 350 13.01 -26.07 -13.03
C ILE A 350 14.21 -26.48 -13.88
N SER A 351 15.43 -26.23 -13.40
CA SER A 351 16.66 -26.58 -14.11
C SER A 351 17.56 -27.49 -13.27
N ILE A 352 18.12 -28.51 -13.92
CA ILE A 352 19.05 -29.49 -13.33
C ILE A 352 20.23 -29.66 -14.29
N GLY A 353 21.46 -29.49 -13.79
CA GLY A 353 22.69 -29.73 -14.57
C GLY A 353 23.48 -28.45 -14.86
N VAL A 354 23.98 -28.31 -16.08
CA VAL A 354 24.91 -27.24 -16.48
C VAL A 354 24.28 -25.86 -16.37
N ASP A 355 23.02 -25.71 -16.81
CA ASP A 355 22.28 -24.45 -16.75
C ASP A 355 22.12 -23.93 -15.31
N ALA A 356 21.76 -24.84 -14.38
CA ALA A 356 21.78 -24.57 -12.94
C ALA A 356 23.17 -24.16 -12.42
N CYS A 357 24.22 -24.81 -12.92
CA CYS A 357 25.60 -24.55 -12.53
C CYS A 357 26.11 -23.19 -13.02
N VAL A 358 25.70 -22.75 -14.21
CA VAL A 358 26.09 -21.44 -14.78
C VAL A 358 25.43 -20.29 -14.01
N THR A 359 24.17 -20.47 -13.59
CA THR A 359 23.40 -19.41 -12.92
C THR A 359 23.87 -19.14 -11.47
N TYR A 360 24.33 -20.17 -10.74
CA TYR A 360 24.66 -20.05 -9.30
C TYR A 360 26.04 -20.63 -8.90
N GLY A 361 26.88 -21.05 -9.84
CA GLY A 361 28.23 -21.56 -9.57
C GLY A 361 28.27 -22.91 -8.83
N THR A 362 27.15 -23.66 -8.76
CA THR A 362 27.10 -24.99 -8.11
C THR A 362 26.21 -25.98 -8.87
N LEU A 363 26.67 -27.23 -8.99
CA LEU A 363 25.95 -28.37 -9.58
C LEU A 363 24.86 -28.87 -8.61
N LEU A 364 23.75 -28.15 -8.45
CA LEU A 364 22.54 -28.66 -7.79
C LEU A 364 21.33 -27.75 -8.08
N ILE A 365 20.22 -28.42 -8.46
CA ILE A 365 18.82 -27.97 -8.61
C ILE A 365 18.59 -26.48 -8.31
N VAL A 366 18.25 -25.72 -9.36
CA VAL A 366 17.82 -24.32 -9.23
C VAL A 366 16.31 -24.24 -9.03
N LEU A 367 15.90 -23.34 -8.13
CA LEU A 367 14.53 -23.08 -7.70
C LEU A 367 14.06 -21.69 -8.09
#